data_AF-A0A0A1UVC8-F1
#
_entry.id   AF-A0A0A1UVC8-F1
#
_cell.length_a   1.000
_cell.length_b   1.000
_cell.length_c   1.000
_cell.angle_alpha   90.00
_cell.angle_beta   90.00
_cell.angle_gamma   90.00
#
_symmetry.space_group_name_H-M   'P 1'
#
loop_
_entity.id
_entity.type
_entity.pdbx_description
1 polymer ?
#
loop_
_entity_poly.entity_id
_entity_poly.type
_entity_poly.pdbx_seq_one_letter_code
_entity_poly.pdbx_strand_id
1 'polypeptide(L)'
;MGVISDTVASLKTLAGPNHKYRPIPVPVTGRNHAQQVFDERPPRSRFFKLSMSVMLLAVFVFLGFAFARDRSDSKSCVNNGSCTHDFRKHWGQYSPYFSAHKGSIKPDIPSGCEVTFASILSRHGSRNPTAGKSKAYKDLVERIQKDVKDYGKGFEFLKDYKYTLGSDDLTPLGEQEMVKSGKKFFKRYQKLAEDSTHPFVRASGSERVVMSAQDFVHGFYKAKGKNGSKYLEDILVIPEDNGSNNTLDHGTCGAFETGPNAELAHDKQAPWKNIWATPIMERLNAKLPGAQITLEETVYFMDLCPFNTVASEKSTVSDFCRLFSKEEWRGYEYYESLEKWYGYGPANPLGPTQGVGYVNELIARLSHSPVQDHTSTNETLDSNPSTFPLNRLLYADFSHDNTMMTVYAALGIYTNATEIPTDRRVSPKTADGYSASQAVPFGARMYVEKMHCGGDDYEMVRVLVNDRVMPLKGCKADKLGRCEVGDFLKGLDFAKKGGLWDQC
;
A
#
# COMPACT_ATOMS: atom_id res chain seq x y z
N MET A 1 40.59 23.62 -29.81
CA MET A 1 41.85 23.09 -29.28
C MET A 1 41.47 22.10 -28.19
N GLY A 2 41.21 20.81 -28.42
CA GLY A 2 41.92 19.82 -29.24
C GLY A 2 43.07 19.25 -28.39
N VAL A 3 43.18 17.96 -28.04
CA VAL A 3 42.53 16.73 -28.51
C VAL A 3 42.69 15.65 -27.41
N ILE A 4 41.62 14.87 -27.22
CA ILE A 4 41.55 13.56 -26.57
C ILE A 4 41.84 12.49 -27.65
N SER A 5 42.74 11.54 -27.39
CA SER A 5 43.02 10.31 -28.17
C SER A 5 43.74 9.35 -27.20
N ASP A 6 43.51 8.04 -27.09
CA ASP A 6 42.91 7.07 -28.01
C ASP A 6 42.22 5.91 -27.29
N THR A 7 41.17 5.45 -27.95
CA THR A 7 40.44 4.19 -27.79
C THR A 7 41.13 3.01 -28.49
N VAL A 8 40.96 1.80 -27.92
CA VAL A 8 40.65 0.53 -28.60
C VAL A 8 41.50 0.11 -29.82
N ALA A 9 42.38 -0.89 -29.63
CA ALA A 9 42.45 -2.13 -30.42
C ALA A 9 43.71 -2.94 -30.09
N SER A 10 43.56 -4.17 -29.58
CA SER A 10 44.50 -5.24 -29.94
C SER A 10 43.76 -6.57 -29.93
N LEU A 11 43.42 -7.00 -31.14
CA LEU A 11 42.81 -8.27 -31.51
C LEU A 11 43.81 -8.96 -32.44
N LYS A 12 44.05 -10.27 -32.18
CA LYS A 12 44.91 -11.21 -32.96
C LYS A 12 46.40 -10.99 -32.67
N THR A 13 47.16 -11.93 -32.13
CA THR A 13 47.33 -13.37 -32.42
C THR A 13 48.13 -13.98 -31.26
N LEU A 14 47.78 -15.14 -30.72
CA LEU A 14 48.53 -16.39 -30.95
C LEU A 14 47.63 -17.56 -30.56
N ALA A 15 47.17 -18.29 -31.58
CA ALA A 15 46.36 -19.49 -31.46
C ALA A 15 47.17 -20.72 -31.87
N GLY A 16 47.06 -21.78 -31.06
CA GLY A 16 47.33 -23.19 -31.41
C GLY A 16 48.27 -23.90 -30.43
N PRO A 17 48.16 -25.24 -30.22
CA PRO A 17 47.31 -26.20 -30.93
C PRO A 17 46.44 -27.15 -30.07
N ASN A 18 45.32 -27.56 -30.67
CA ASN A 18 44.67 -28.89 -30.64
C ASN A 18 44.83 -29.78 -29.41
N HIS A 19 43.74 -29.95 -28.64
CA HIS A 19 43.53 -31.14 -27.82
C HIS A 19 42.37 -31.96 -28.40
N LYS A 20 42.72 -33.13 -28.92
CA LYS A 20 41.81 -34.17 -29.42
C LYS A 20 41.26 -34.96 -28.23
N TYR A 21 39.96 -34.94 -28.01
CA TYR A 21 39.31 -35.89 -27.10
C TYR A 21 38.97 -37.17 -27.87
N ARG A 22 39.48 -38.32 -27.40
CA ARG A 22 39.15 -39.67 -27.91
C ARG A 22 38.03 -40.28 -27.05
N PRO A 23 37.00 -40.92 -27.64
CA PRO A 23 35.99 -41.66 -26.89
C PRO A 23 36.51 -43.05 -26.44
N ILE A 24 36.08 -43.47 -25.25
CA ILE A 24 36.38 -44.78 -24.62
C ILE A 24 35.41 -45.87 -25.18
N PRO A 25 35.83 -47.15 -25.29
CA PRO A 25 35.20 -48.16 -26.14
C PRO A 25 33.99 -48.87 -25.53
N VAL A 26 33.15 -49.41 -26.43
CA VAL A 26 31.99 -50.26 -26.17
C VAL A 26 32.42 -51.71 -25.83
N PRO A 27 31.80 -52.38 -24.83
CA PRO A 27 31.86 -53.83 -24.71
C PRO A 27 30.77 -54.51 -25.56
N VAL A 28 31.20 -55.56 -26.25
CA VAL A 28 30.43 -56.41 -27.16
C VAL A 28 29.83 -57.62 -26.41
N THR A 29 28.56 -57.90 -26.73
CA THR A 29 27.80 -59.17 -26.67
C THR A 29 27.47 -59.86 -25.35
N GLY A 30 26.16 -60.02 -25.14
CA GLY A 30 25.50 -61.14 -24.46
C GLY A 30 24.05 -61.24 -24.96
N ARG A 31 23.73 -62.34 -25.65
CA ARG A 31 22.50 -62.60 -26.43
C ARG A 31 21.33 -63.16 -25.57
N ASN A 32 20.12 -62.94 -26.08
CA ASN A 32 18.85 -63.70 -25.91
C ASN A 32 18.12 -63.52 -24.55
N HIS A 33 16.80 -63.38 -24.42
CA HIS A 33 15.62 -63.66 -25.24
C HIS A 33 14.49 -62.70 -24.81
N ALA A 34 13.78 -62.07 -25.76
CA ALA A 34 12.33 -61.86 -25.68
C ALA A 34 11.85 -61.28 -27.01
N GLN A 35 10.98 -62.03 -27.69
CA GLN A 35 10.34 -61.66 -28.93
C GLN A 35 9.42 -60.44 -28.75
N GLN A 36 9.56 -59.50 -29.68
CA GLN A 36 8.50 -58.70 -30.32
C GLN A 36 7.13 -58.70 -29.63
N VAL A 37 6.71 -57.56 -29.03
CA VAL A 37 5.42 -56.88 -29.31
C VAL A 37 5.50 -55.42 -28.82
N PHE A 38 4.96 -54.49 -29.63
CA PHE A 38 4.68 -53.06 -29.38
C PHE A 38 5.83 -52.04 -29.47
N ASP A 39 6.17 -51.67 -30.69
CA ASP A 39 6.71 -50.33 -31.00
C ASP A 39 5.79 -49.68 -32.05
N GLU A 40 4.57 -49.30 -31.63
CA GLU A 40 3.73 -48.37 -32.39
C GLU A 40 3.91 -46.97 -31.79
N ARG A 41 4.71 -46.14 -32.45
CA ARG A 41 4.53 -44.68 -32.33
C ARG A 41 3.13 -44.37 -32.87
N PRO A 42 2.22 -43.76 -32.09
CA PRO A 42 0.90 -43.45 -32.63
C PRO A 42 1.09 -42.51 -33.82
N PRO A 43 0.32 -42.67 -34.90
CA PRO A 43 0.39 -41.73 -36.00
C PRO A 43 0.02 -40.37 -35.40
N ARG A 44 0.93 -39.39 -35.49
CA ARG A 44 0.58 -37.97 -35.32
C ARG A 44 -0.36 -37.63 -36.47
N SER A 45 -1.61 -38.03 -36.33
CA SER A 45 -2.64 -37.85 -37.33
C SER A 45 -2.77 -36.35 -37.57
N ARG A 46 -2.91 -35.96 -38.84
CA ARG A 46 -3.25 -34.57 -39.18
C ARG A 46 -4.45 -34.08 -38.36
N PHE A 47 -5.37 -34.99 -38.00
CA PHE A 47 -6.51 -34.74 -37.13
C PHE A 47 -6.15 -34.26 -35.70
N PHE A 48 -5.09 -34.77 -35.07
CA PHE A 48 -4.70 -34.32 -33.72
C PHE A 48 -4.14 -32.89 -33.71
N LYS A 49 -3.31 -32.55 -34.71
CA LYS A 49 -2.82 -31.18 -34.90
C LYS A 49 -3.97 -30.22 -35.26
N LEU A 50 -4.88 -30.66 -36.12
CA LEU A 50 -6.07 -29.87 -36.50
C LEU A 50 -6.98 -29.62 -35.30
N SER A 51 -7.21 -30.63 -34.45
CA SER A 51 -8.01 -30.51 -33.22
C SER A 51 -7.41 -29.51 -32.22
N MET A 52 -6.09 -29.51 -32.05
CA MET A 52 -5.41 -28.57 -31.16
C MET A 52 -5.47 -27.13 -31.69
N SER A 53 -5.32 -26.95 -33.01
CA SER A 53 -5.49 -25.64 -33.67
C SER A 53 -6.93 -25.12 -33.57
N VAL A 54 -7.93 -25.99 -33.72
CA VAL A 54 -9.35 -25.63 -33.56
C VAL A 54 -9.67 -25.26 -32.10
N MET A 55 -9.13 -25.99 -31.11
CA MET A 55 -9.28 -25.60 -29.69
C MET A 55 -8.64 -24.26 -29.38
N LEU A 56 -7.41 -24.01 -29.86
CA LEU A 56 -6.74 -22.73 -29.66
C LEU A 56 -7.52 -21.59 -30.32
N LEU A 57 -8.01 -21.78 -31.55
CA LEU A 57 -8.84 -20.81 -32.24
C LEU A 57 -10.15 -20.56 -31.47
N ALA A 58 -10.81 -21.59 -30.95
CA ALA A 58 -12.00 -21.46 -30.14
C ALA A 58 -11.73 -20.68 -28.84
N VAL A 59 -10.59 -20.89 -28.19
CA VAL A 59 -10.16 -20.11 -27.01
C VAL A 59 -9.90 -18.66 -27.37
N PHE A 60 -9.20 -18.38 -28.48
CA PHE A 60 -8.97 -17.01 -28.94
C PHE A 60 -10.27 -16.28 -29.33
N VAL A 61 -11.19 -16.98 -29.99
CA VAL A 61 -12.52 -16.46 -30.33
C VAL A 61 -13.33 -16.21 -29.07
N PHE A 62 -13.35 -17.14 -28.11
CA PHE A 62 -14.05 -16.98 -26.84
C PHE A 62 -13.49 -15.83 -26.00
N LEU A 63 -12.16 -15.71 -25.91
CA LEU A 63 -11.49 -14.57 -25.28
C LEU A 63 -11.84 -13.27 -26.01
N GLY A 64 -11.82 -13.25 -27.35
CA GLY A 64 -12.21 -12.11 -28.17
C GLY A 64 -13.64 -11.66 -27.91
N PHE A 65 -14.59 -12.61 -27.85
CA PHE A 65 -16.00 -12.33 -27.51
C PHE A 65 -16.15 -11.84 -26.06
N ALA A 66 -15.41 -12.42 -25.10
CA ALA A 66 -15.43 -11.97 -23.71
C ALA A 66 -14.89 -10.54 -23.57
N PHE A 67 -13.78 -10.21 -24.23
CA PHE A 67 -13.22 -8.86 -24.26
C PHE A 67 -14.13 -7.85 -24.96
N ALA A 68 -14.76 -8.24 -26.08
CA ALA A 68 -15.70 -7.37 -26.78
C ALA A 68 -16.96 -7.10 -25.94
N ARG A 69 -17.47 -8.12 -25.24
CA ARG A 69 -18.62 -8.00 -24.34
C ARG A 69 -18.31 -7.14 -23.12
N ASP A 70 -17.18 -7.35 -22.44
CA ASP A 70 -16.77 -6.54 -21.29
C ASP A 70 -16.57 -5.07 -21.68
N ARG A 71 -15.97 -4.81 -22.86
CA ARG A 71 -15.81 -3.45 -23.39
C ARG A 71 -17.16 -2.82 -23.79
N SER A 72 -18.09 -3.61 -24.30
CA SER A 72 -19.45 -3.18 -24.64
C SER A 72 -20.28 -2.88 -23.38
N ASP A 73 -20.22 -3.75 -22.38
CA ASP A 73 -20.95 -3.63 -21.11
C ASP A 73 -20.42 -2.44 -20.29
N SER A 74 -19.09 -2.25 -20.26
CA SER A 74 -18.44 -1.06 -19.67
C SER A 74 -18.89 0.22 -20.35
N LYS A 75 -18.88 0.28 -21.70
CA LYS A 75 -19.38 1.44 -22.46
C LYS A 75 -20.88 1.68 -22.23
N SER A 76 -21.67 0.62 -22.09
CA SER A 76 -23.11 0.74 -21.85
C SER A 76 -23.40 1.33 -20.47
N CYS A 77 -22.68 0.89 -19.43
CA CYS A 77 -22.97 1.30 -18.05
C CYS A 77 -22.51 2.74 -17.72
N VAL A 78 -21.38 3.21 -18.30
CA VAL A 78 -20.94 4.59 -18.05
C VAL A 78 -21.86 5.61 -18.74
N ASN A 79 -22.52 5.21 -19.83
CA ASN A 79 -23.39 6.10 -20.61
C ASN A 79 -24.77 6.33 -19.98
N ASN A 80 -25.23 5.40 -19.14
CA ASN A 80 -26.49 5.53 -18.39
C ASN A 80 -26.24 5.68 -16.88
N GLY A 81 -24.99 5.83 -16.45
CA GLY A 81 -24.59 5.91 -15.06
C GLY A 81 -25.00 4.70 -14.23
N SER A 82 -25.06 3.49 -14.79
CA SER A 82 -25.58 2.30 -14.11
C SER A 82 -24.49 1.25 -13.84
N CYS A 83 -23.23 1.64 -13.73
CA CYS A 83 -22.15 0.70 -13.50
C CYS A 83 -22.30 0.02 -12.12
N THR A 84 -22.15 -1.31 -12.12
CA THR A 84 -22.24 -2.14 -10.91
C THR A 84 -20.97 -2.97 -10.78
N HIS A 85 -20.17 -2.71 -9.75
CA HIS A 85 -19.02 -3.52 -9.33
C HIS A 85 -18.53 -3.08 -7.95
N ASP A 86 -17.60 -3.83 -7.35
CA ASP A 86 -16.95 -3.42 -6.12
C ASP A 86 -15.84 -2.40 -6.40
N PHE A 87 -16.16 -1.13 -6.16
CA PHE A 87 -15.27 0.01 -6.37
C PHE A 87 -14.32 0.25 -5.18
N ARG A 88 -14.71 -0.20 -3.98
CA ARG A 88 -14.13 0.24 -2.69
C ARG A 88 -12.65 -0.08 -2.52
N LYS A 89 -12.12 -1.00 -3.33
CA LYS A 89 -10.71 -1.44 -3.34
C LYS A 89 -9.86 -0.73 -4.39
N HIS A 90 -10.42 0.29 -5.03
CA HIS A 90 -9.77 1.03 -6.12
C HIS A 90 -9.90 2.55 -5.89
N TRP A 91 -10.00 2.97 -4.62
CA TRP A 91 -10.10 4.38 -4.22
C TRP A 91 -8.77 4.90 -3.63
N GLY A 92 -7.66 4.22 -3.89
CA GLY A 92 -6.36 4.55 -3.32
C GLY A 92 -6.40 4.59 -1.80
N GLN A 93 -5.78 5.61 -1.22
CA GLN A 93 -5.82 5.92 0.20
C GLN A 93 -7.23 6.23 0.73
N TYR A 94 -8.23 6.51 -0.12
CA TYR A 94 -9.62 6.73 0.32
C TYR A 94 -10.44 5.44 0.40
N SER A 95 -9.83 4.29 0.11
CA SER A 95 -10.46 2.99 0.32
C SER A 95 -10.67 2.75 1.83
N PRO A 96 -11.89 2.36 2.28
CA PRO A 96 -12.08 1.79 3.62
C PRO A 96 -11.15 0.60 3.83
N TYR A 97 -10.83 0.27 5.08
CA TYR A 97 -9.89 -0.82 5.33
C TYR A 97 -10.37 -2.14 4.71
N PHE A 98 -9.46 -2.80 3.98
CA PHE A 98 -9.58 -4.21 3.64
C PHE A 98 -8.24 -4.93 3.81
N SER A 99 -8.31 -6.25 4.02
CA SER A 99 -7.12 -7.09 4.08
C SER A 99 -6.42 -7.06 2.72
N ALA A 100 -5.14 -6.66 2.69
CA ALA A 100 -4.35 -6.59 1.46
C ALA A 100 -4.26 -7.96 0.79
N HIS A 101 -3.91 -7.99 -0.51
CA HIS A 101 -3.85 -9.25 -1.23
C HIS A 101 -2.85 -10.19 -0.54
N LYS A 102 -3.33 -11.38 -0.16
CA LYS A 102 -2.50 -12.37 0.51
C LYS A 102 -1.36 -12.77 -0.45
N GLY A 103 -0.13 -12.63 0.01
CA GLY A 103 1.03 -13.19 -0.68
C GLY A 103 1.04 -14.71 -0.60
N SER A 104 2.17 -15.32 -0.94
CA SER A 104 2.38 -16.76 -0.75
C SER A 104 2.46 -17.18 0.72
N ILE A 105 2.69 -16.22 1.64
CA ILE A 105 2.92 -16.47 3.06
C ILE A 105 1.63 -16.19 3.85
N LYS A 106 1.23 -17.13 4.69
CA LYS A 106 0.06 -16.98 5.57
C LYS A 106 0.36 -16.06 6.76
N PRO A 107 -0.58 -15.20 7.17
CA PRO A 107 -0.38 -14.26 8.29
C PRO A 107 -0.54 -14.89 9.68
N ASP A 108 -0.94 -16.16 9.75
CA ASP A 108 -1.10 -16.85 11.04
C ASP A 108 0.23 -16.89 11.81
N ILE A 109 0.16 -16.90 13.14
CA ILE A 109 1.33 -17.18 13.97
C ILE A 109 1.75 -18.63 13.66
N PRO A 110 3.01 -18.89 13.24
CA PRO A 110 3.41 -20.25 12.86
C PRO A 110 3.30 -21.22 14.03
N SER A 111 3.03 -22.50 13.72
CA SER A 111 2.99 -23.55 14.75
C SER A 111 4.35 -23.67 15.44
N GLY A 112 4.34 -23.83 16.76
CA GLY A 112 5.55 -23.85 17.59
C GLY A 112 6.17 -22.48 17.84
N CYS A 113 5.51 -21.37 17.46
CA CYS A 113 5.93 -20.02 17.80
C CYS A 113 5.02 -19.35 18.82
N GLU A 114 5.61 -18.53 19.67
CA GLU A 114 4.94 -17.64 20.61
C GLU A 114 5.40 -16.20 20.40
N VAL A 115 4.45 -15.27 20.24
CA VAL A 115 4.75 -13.85 20.08
C VAL A 115 5.16 -13.28 21.44
N THR A 116 6.31 -12.61 21.50
CA THR A 116 6.89 -11.99 22.71
C THR A 116 6.78 -10.47 22.69
N PHE A 117 6.53 -9.86 21.53
CA PHE A 117 6.28 -8.43 21.35
C PHE A 117 5.38 -8.18 20.14
N ALA A 118 4.51 -7.18 20.23
CA ALA A 118 3.76 -6.67 19.08
C ALA A 118 3.63 -5.14 19.11
N SER A 119 3.93 -4.50 17.98
CA SER A 119 3.65 -3.08 17.74
C SER A 119 2.67 -2.92 16.58
N ILE A 120 1.76 -1.97 16.69
CA ILE A 120 0.92 -1.50 15.58
C ILE A 120 1.27 -0.04 15.24
N LEU A 121 1.53 0.24 13.96
CA LEU A 121 1.45 1.59 13.38
C LEU A 121 0.16 1.67 12.57
N SER A 122 -0.76 2.53 12.96
CA SER A 122 -2.11 2.63 12.37
C SER A 122 -2.36 4.00 11.79
N ARG A 123 -3.03 4.04 10.63
CA ARG A 123 -3.66 5.27 10.13
C ARG A 123 -4.94 5.54 10.92
N HIS A 124 -5.36 6.80 10.94
CA HIS A 124 -6.73 7.16 11.29
C HIS A 124 -7.79 6.44 10.42
N GLY A 125 -9.02 6.35 10.92
CA GLY A 125 -10.17 5.77 10.21
C GLY A 125 -10.68 6.64 9.05
N SER A 126 -11.74 6.18 8.39
CA SER A 126 -12.42 6.93 7.32
C SER A 126 -12.91 8.30 7.81
N ARG A 127 -12.62 9.34 7.02
CA ARG A 127 -12.89 10.74 7.36
C ARG A 127 -13.62 11.49 6.25
N ASN A 128 -14.10 12.68 6.58
CA ASN A 128 -14.53 13.68 5.62
C ASN A 128 -13.33 14.22 4.80
N PRO A 129 -13.57 14.89 3.66
CA PRO A 129 -12.52 15.60 2.92
C PRO A 129 -11.81 16.63 3.80
N THR A 130 -10.59 17.02 3.48
CA THR A 130 -9.97 18.16 4.17
C THR A 130 -10.73 19.44 3.88
N ALA A 131 -10.69 20.45 4.75
CA ALA A 131 -11.44 21.70 4.56
C ALA A 131 -11.27 22.32 3.16
N GLY A 132 -10.03 22.38 2.65
CA GLY A 132 -9.74 22.90 1.31
C GLY A 132 -10.37 22.07 0.18
N LYS A 133 -10.27 20.73 0.25
CA LYS A 133 -10.90 19.83 -0.74
C LYS A 133 -12.42 19.85 -0.62
N SER A 134 -12.96 19.91 0.60
CA SER A 134 -14.41 19.99 0.84
C SER A 134 -15.00 21.24 0.18
N LYS A 135 -14.30 22.39 0.31
CA LYS A 135 -14.67 23.61 -0.41
C LYS A 135 -14.61 23.43 -1.93
N ALA A 136 -13.51 22.90 -2.47
CA ALA A 136 -13.36 22.70 -3.91
C ALA A 136 -14.44 21.77 -4.50
N TYR A 137 -14.80 20.70 -3.79
CA TYR A 137 -15.84 19.77 -4.20
C TYR A 137 -17.23 20.42 -4.16
N LYS A 138 -17.51 21.21 -3.12
CA LYS A 138 -18.74 21.98 -3.01
C LYS A 138 -18.86 22.99 -4.15
N ASP A 139 -17.82 23.78 -4.40
CA ASP A 139 -17.80 24.77 -5.47
C ASP A 139 -18.04 24.13 -6.85
N LEU A 140 -17.45 22.95 -7.10
CA LEU A 140 -17.69 22.16 -8.33
C LEU A 140 -19.17 21.74 -8.48
N VAL A 141 -19.76 21.18 -7.42
CA VAL A 141 -21.16 20.75 -7.42
C VAL A 141 -22.11 21.93 -7.62
N GLU A 142 -21.90 23.03 -6.91
CA GLU A 142 -22.74 24.24 -7.02
C GLU A 142 -22.66 24.84 -8.42
N ARG A 143 -21.47 24.85 -9.04
CA ARG A 143 -21.27 25.30 -10.41
C ARG A 143 -22.01 24.42 -11.42
N ILE A 144 -21.93 23.09 -11.28
CA ILE A 144 -22.69 22.15 -12.10
C ILE A 144 -24.20 22.43 -11.97
N GLN A 145 -24.71 22.58 -10.74
CA GLN A 145 -26.14 22.83 -10.50
C GLN A 145 -26.62 24.16 -11.06
N LYS A 146 -25.76 25.19 -11.03
CA LYS A 146 -26.05 26.51 -11.58
C LYS A 146 -26.07 26.51 -13.11
N ASP A 147 -25.05 25.94 -13.73
CA ASP A 147 -24.76 26.15 -15.16
C ASP A 147 -25.36 25.06 -16.06
N VAL A 148 -25.52 23.83 -15.56
CA VAL A 148 -26.07 22.71 -16.33
C VAL A 148 -27.60 22.72 -16.28
N LYS A 149 -28.23 22.75 -17.46
CA LYS A 149 -29.70 22.71 -17.60
C LYS A 149 -30.22 21.33 -18.00
N ASP A 150 -29.48 20.63 -18.86
CA ASP A 150 -29.83 19.31 -19.36
C ASP A 150 -28.86 18.27 -18.80
N TYR A 151 -29.37 17.42 -17.91
CA TYR A 151 -28.58 16.33 -17.31
C TYR A 151 -28.71 15.08 -18.17
N GLY A 152 -27.57 14.54 -18.62
CA GLY A 152 -27.54 13.30 -19.36
C GLY A 152 -28.03 12.12 -18.52
N LYS A 153 -28.55 11.09 -19.20
CA LYS A 153 -29.07 9.88 -18.56
C LYS A 153 -28.11 9.31 -17.50
N GLY A 154 -28.60 9.14 -16.28
CA GLY A 154 -27.86 8.63 -15.11
C GLY A 154 -27.29 9.72 -14.20
N PHE A 155 -27.20 10.98 -14.66
CA PHE A 155 -26.62 12.13 -13.96
C PHE A 155 -27.69 13.04 -13.32
N GLU A 156 -28.98 12.75 -13.50
CA GLU A 156 -30.10 13.60 -13.08
C GLU A 156 -30.13 13.82 -11.56
N PHE A 157 -29.61 12.87 -10.78
CA PHE A 157 -29.52 12.99 -9.32
C PHE A 157 -28.73 14.22 -8.87
N LEU A 158 -27.80 14.72 -9.70
CA LEU A 158 -27.00 15.90 -9.39
C LEU A 158 -27.83 17.17 -9.24
N LYS A 159 -29.03 17.22 -9.86
CA LYS A 159 -29.95 18.35 -9.74
C LYS A 159 -30.39 18.58 -8.30
N ASP A 160 -30.61 17.48 -7.57
CA ASP A 160 -31.15 17.50 -6.21
C ASP A 160 -30.11 17.07 -5.16
N TYR A 161 -28.90 16.71 -5.60
CA TYR A 161 -27.80 16.35 -4.71
C TYR A 161 -27.45 17.52 -3.78
N LYS A 162 -27.44 17.27 -2.48
CA LYS A 162 -27.04 18.25 -1.48
C LYS A 162 -25.67 17.91 -0.97
N TYR A 163 -24.72 18.82 -1.10
CA TYR A 163 -23.40 18.65 -0.51
C TYR A 163 -23.51 18.78 1.02
N THR A 164 -23.39 17.67 1.74
CA THR A 164 -23.48 17.60 3.21
C THR A 164 -22.24 17.00 3.88
N LEU A 165 -21.15 16.84 3.12
CA LEU A 165 -19.89 16.36 3.68
C LEU A 165 -19.32 17.42 4.63
N GLY A 166 -18.76 16.97 5.76
CA GLY A 166 -18.05 17.81 6.70
C GLY A 166 -16.64 18.17 6.19
N SER A 167 -15.75 18.45 7.14
CA SER A 167 -14.33 18.68 6.88
C SER A 167 -13.49 18.01 7.96
N ASP A 168 -12.43 17.32 7.54
CA ASP A 168 -11.34 16.75 8.36
C ASP A 168 -11.72 15.62 9.33
N ASP A 169 -12.90 15.69 9.95
CA ASP A 169 -13.37 14.81 11.01
C ASP A 169 -13.52 13.35 10.56
N LEU A 170 -13.37 12.43 11.52
CA LEU A 170 -13.77 11.04 11.31
C LEU A 170 -15.26 10.95 10.98
N THR A 171 -15.57 9.97 10.15
CA THR A 171 -16.95 9.55 9.90
C THR A 171 -17.35 8.47 10.90
N PRO A 172 -18.65 8.23 11.12
CA PRO A 172 -19.11 7.10 11.93
C PRO A 172 -18.57 5.74 11.46
N LEU A 173 -18.32 5.59 10.15
CA LEU A 173 -17.65 4.40 9.62
C LEU A 173 -16.20 4.33 10.11
N GLY A 174 -15.46 5.44 10.07
CA GLY A 174 -14.07 5.52 10.53
C GLY A 174 -13.91 5.16 12.00
N GLU A 175 -14.77 5.67 12.86
CA GLU A 175 -14.78 5.29 14.29
C GLU A 175 -14.96 3.77 14.45
N GLN A 176 -15.94 3.20 13.73
CA GLN A 176 -16.18 1.75 13.75
C GLN A 176 -15.01 0.93 13.19
N GLU A 177 -14.29 1.43 12.18
CA GLU A 177 -13.09 0.80 11.64
C GLU A 177 -12.02 0.70 12.74
N MET A 178 -11.82 1.76 13.52
CA MET A 178 -10.83 1.80 14.59
C MET A 178 -11.22 0.93 15.79
N VAL A 179 -12.50 0.93 16.18
CA VAL A 179 -13.02 -0.04 17.16
C VAL A 179 -12.81 -1.49 16.69
N LYS A 180 -13.05 -1.78 15.41
CA LYS A 180 -12.79 -3.12 14.84
C LYS A 180 -11.29 -3.45 14.82
N SER A 181 -10.44 -2.47 14.53
CA SER A 181 -8.98 -2.62 14.56
C SER A 181 -8.48 -2.98 15.96
N GLY A 182 -8.95 -2.28 17.00
CA GLY A 182 -8.62 -2.58 18.40
C GLY A 182 -9.04 -3.98 18.83
N LYS A 183 -10.27 -4.39 18.48
CA LYS A 183 -10.76 -5.75 18.71
C LYS A 183 -9.89 -6.80 18.00
N LYS A 184 -9.47 -6.52 16.77
CA LYS A 184 -8.64 -7.43 15.98
C LYS A 184 -7.24 -7.57 16.59
N PHE A 185 -6.63 -6.47 16.99
CA PHE A 185 -5.32 -6.46 17.65
C PHE A 185 -5.34 -7.27 18.95
N PHE A 186 -6.34 -7.04 19.81
CA PHE A 186 -6.52 -7.84 21.03
C PHE A 186 -6.65 -9.34 20.72
N LYS A 187 -7.55 -9.71 19.79
CA LYS A 187 -7.76 -11.13 19.45
C LYS A 187 -6.50 -11.80 18.89
N ARG A 188 -5.71 -11.05 18.10
CA ARG A 188 -4.47 -11.59 17.50
C ARG A 188 -3.38 -11.81 18.54
N TYR A 189 -3.25 -10.90 19.51
CA TYR A 189 -2.19 -10.92 20.52
C TYR A 189 -2.73 -11.20 21.92
N GLN A 190 -3.81 -11.99 22.02
CA GLN A 190 -4.53 -12.21 23.27
C GLN A 190 -3.61 -12.72 24.39
N LYS A 191 -2.70 -13.65 24.07
CA LYS A 191 -1.71 -14.20 25.01
C LYS A 191 -0.79 -13.14 25.62
N LEU A 192 -0.36 -12.15 24.82
CA LEU A 192 0.44 -11.03 25.32
C LEU A 192 -0.39 -10.05 26.15
N ALA A 193 -1.68 -9.95 25.87
CA ALA A 193 -2.59 -8.98 26.47
C ALA A 193 -3.22 -9.46 27.79
N GLU A 194 -2.69 -10.51 28.44
CA GLU A 194 -3.22 -11.07 29.69
C GLU A 194 -3.01 -10.14 30.91
N ASP A 195 -3.94 -10.29 31.87
CA ASP A 195 -4.27 -9.52 33.09
C ASP A 195 -3.81 -8.06 33.25
N SER A 196 -2.51 -7.75 33.24
CA SER A 196 -1.92 -6.43 33.50
C SER A 196 -1.20 -5.80 32.30
N THR A 197 -1.11 -6.49 31.15
CA THR A 197 -0.48 -5.94 29.95
C THR A 197 -1.47 -5.15 29.11
N HIS A 198 -1.05 -3.94 28.72
CA HIS A 198 -1.81 -2.96 27.95
C HIS A 198 -0.87 -2.31 26.92
N PRO A 199 -1.37 -1.91 25.74
CA PRO A 199 -0.54 -1.18 24.79
C PRO A 199 -0.13 0.17 25.38
N PHE A 200 1.13 0.55 25.21
CA PHE A 200 1.51 1.96 25.30
C PHE A 200 1.07 2.66 24.01
N VAL A 201 0.30 3.74 24.13
CA VAL A 201 -0.39 4.36 23.00
C VAL A 201 0.14 5.76 22.75
N ARG A 202 0.53 6.04 21.50
CA ARG A 202 0.87 7.38 21.03
C ARG A 202 0.00 7.77 19.82
N ALA A 203 -0.31 9.05 19.68
CA ALA A 203 -1.04 9.57 18.54
C ALA A 203 -0.41 10.87 18.06
N SER A 204 -0.30 11.04 16.74
CA SER A 204 0.00 12.35 16.16
C SER A 204 -1.12 13.35 16.48
N GLY A 205 -0.75 14.61 16.63
CA GLY A 205 -1.54 15.73 17.18
C GLY A 205 -2.71 16.21 16.35
N SER A 206 -3.23 15.39 15.44
CA SER A 206 -4.44 15.66 14.67
C SER A 206 -5.68 15.05 15.35
N GLU A 207 -6.78 15.81 15.45
CA GLU A 207 -8.03 15.37 16.10
C GLU A 207 -8.53 14.01 15.58
N ARG A 208 -8.57 13.82 14.26
CA ARG A 208 -8.96 12.54 13.64
C ARG A 208 -8.03 11.37 14.01
N VAL A 209 -6.75 11.63 14.26
CA VAL A 209 -5.76 10.61 14.66
C VAL A 209 -5.91 10.28 16.15
N VAL A 210 -6.09 11.30 16.99
CA VAL A 210 -6.35 11.13 18.43
C VAL A 210 -7.66 10.36 18.67
N MET A 211 -8.75 10.74 18.01
CA MET A 211 -10.03 10.01 18.11
C MET A 211 -9.89 8.56 17.62
N SER A 212 -9.11 8.33 16.55
CA SER A 212 -8.84 6.97 16.06
C SER A 212 -8.09 6.11 17.08
N ALA A 213 -7.15 6.70 17.83
CA ALA A 213 -6.46 6.04 18.93
C ALA A 213 -7.42 5.69 20.07
N GLN A 214 -8.30 6.63 20.45
CA GLN A 214 -9.33 6.42 21.47
C GLN A 214 -10.30 5.29 21.10
N ASP A 215 -10.78 5.26 19.84
CA ASP A 215 -11.66 4.21 19.34
C ASP A 215 -10.99 2.85 19.28
N PHE A 216 -9.71 2.81 18.89
CA PHE A 216 -8.92 1.59 18.96
C PHE A 216 -8.80 1.09 20.40
N VAL A 217 -8.49 1.96 21.36
CA VAL A 217 -8.40 1.63 22.79
C VAL A 217 -9.75 1.09 23.28
N HIS A 218 -10.87 1.76 22.96
CA HIS A 218 -12.22 1.26 23.24
C HIS A 218 -12.46 -0.14 22.66
N GLY A 219 -12.09 -0.36 21.39
CA GLY A 219 -12.20 -1.65 20.73
C GLY A 219 -11.39 -2.75 21.41
N PHE A 220 -10.15 -2.45 21.77
CA PHE A 220 -9.23 -3.36 22.45
C PHE A 220 -9.80 -3.80 23.81
N TYR A 221 -10.20 -2.86 24.67
CA TYR A 221 -10.74 -3.18 25.99
C TYR A 221 -12.11 -3.85 25.94
N LYS A 222 -12.96 -3.47 24.97
CA LYS A 222 -14.22 -4.17 24.73
C LYS A 222 -14.01 -5.63 24.37
N ALA A 223 -12.99 -5.95 23.57
CA ALA A 223 -12.64 -7.36 23.28
C ALA A 223 -12.02 -8.08 24.48
N LYS A 224 -11.29 -7.34 25.34
CA LYS A 224 -10.73 -7.84 26.61
C LYS A 224 -11.80 -8.08 27.70
N GLY A 225 -13.04 -7.60 27.51
CA GLY A 225 -14.10 -7.69 28.51
C GLY A 225 -13.85 -6.79 29.73
N LYS A 226 -13.07 -5.71 29.57
CA LYS A 226 -12.73 -4.75 30.64
C LYS A 226 -13.16 -3.33 30.25
N ASN A 227 -13.27 -2.44 31.23
CA ASN A 227 -13.42 -1.01 30.96
C ASN A 227 -12.03 -0.38 30.69
N GLY A 228 -11.91 0.33 29.56
CA GLY A 228 -10.68 0.98 29.11
C GLY A 228 -10.57 2.47 29.41
N SER A 229 -11.58 3.12 30.00
CA SER A 229 -11.65 4.60 30.07
C SER A 229 -10.41 5.27 30.67
N LYS A 230 -9.82 4.69 31.73
CA LYS A 230 -8.61 5.25 32.35
C LYS A 230 -7.39 5.30 31.41
N TYR A 231 -7.35 4.46 30.38
CA TYR A 231 -6.24 4.41 29.43
C TYR A 231 -6.43 5.36 28.25
N LEU A 232 -7.57 6.05 28.16
CA LEU A 232 -7.78 7.11 27.16
C LEU A 232 -6.97 8.36 27.52
N GLU A 233 -6.82 8.64 28.82
CA GLU A 233 -6.02 9.75 29.36
C GLU A 233 -4.51 9.47 29.25
N ASP A 234 -4.11 8.20 29.15
CA ASP A 234 -2.72 7.77 29.00
C ASP A 234 -2.19 7.87 27.55
N ILE A 235 -3.02 8.28 26.58
CA ILE A 235 -2.59 8.42 25.18
C ILE A 235 -1.64 9.62 25.07
N LEU A 236 -0.37 9.35 24.74
CA LEU A 236 0.61 10.39 24.49
C LEU A 236 0.34 11.04 23.12
N VAL A 237 -0.07 12.30 23.14
CA VAL A 237 -0.28 13.10 21.92
C VAL A 237 1.01 13.83 21.57
N ILE A 238 1.53 13.61 20.37
CA ILE A 238 2.73 14.27 19.85
C ILE A 238 2.27 15.41 18.92
N PRO A 239 2.63 16.69 19.17
CA PRO A 239 2.14 17.81 18.38
C PRO A 239 2.50 17.73 16.88
N GLU A 240 1.63 18.28 16.04
CA GLU A 240 1.86 18.52 14.60
C GLU A 240 2.19 19.99 14.32
N ASP A 241 2.50 20.77 15.35
CA ASP A 241 2.85 22.18 15.20
C ASP A 241 4.16 22.33 14.42
N ASN A 242 4.26 23.41 13.65
CA ASN A 242 5.47 23.71 12.89
C ASN A 242 6.73 23.71 13.78
N GLY A 243 7.76 22.98 13.36
CA GLY A 243 9.00 22.82 14.12
C GLY A 243 8.96 21.76 15.23
N SER A 244 7.83 21.06 15.43
CA SER A 244 7.75 19.95 16.38
C SER A 244 8.40 18.70 15.79
N ASN A 245 9.37 18.14 16.52
CA ASN A 245 9.90 16.82 16.19
C ASN A 245 8.84 15.76 16.46
N ASN A 246 8.34 15.13 15.41
CA ASN A 246 7.30 14.12 15.45
C ASN A 246 7.66 12.94 14.53
N THR A 247 7.72 11.73 15.08
CA THR A 247 7.98 10.50 14.31
C THR A 247 6.71 9.93 13.66
N LEU A 248 5.53 10.46 14.04
CA LEU A 248 4.21 10.05 13.57
C LEU A 248 3.61 11.03 12.54
N ASP A 249 4.27 12.16 12.27
CA ASP A 249 3.93 13.07 11.18
C ASP A 249 5.17 13.78 10.64
N HIS A 250 5.28 13.89 9.31
CA HIS A 250 6.40 14.59 8.67
C HIS A 250 6.18 16.11 8.73
N GLY A 251 7.26 16.90 8.78
CA GLY A 251 7.10 18.36 8.74
C GLY A 251 8.36 19.18 9.02
N THR A 252 9.40 18.61 9.64
CA THR A 252 10.61 19.36 10.01
C THR A 252 11.72 19.35 8.95
N CYS A 253 11.58 18.57 7.87
CA CYS A 253 12.55 18.49 6.78
C CYS A 253 12.23 19.49 5.66
N GLY A 254 12.82 20.68 5.69
CA GLY A 254 12.53 21.77 4.75
C GLY A 254 12.70 21.41 3.27
N ALA A 255 13.75 20.67 2.92
CA ALA A 255 14.02 20.20 1.56
C ALA A 255 13.02 19.17 1.05
N PHE A 256 12.37 18.42 1.95
CA PHE A 256 11.27 17.52 1.61
C PHE A 256 9.96 18.30 1.44
N GLU A 257 9.64 19.20 2.39
CA GLU A 257 8.37 19.94 2.39
C GLU A 257 8.28 21.01 1.30
N THR A 258 9.41 21.67 1.00
CA THR A 258 9.43 22.87 0.13
C THR A 258 10.58 22.89 -0.87
N GLY A 259 11.40 21.85 -0.90
CA GLY A 259 12.55 21.76 -1.80
C GLY A 259 12.17 21.32 -3.22
N PRO A 260 13.18 21.01 -4.06
CA PRO A 260 12.98 20.74 -5.49
C PRO A 260 12.07 19.55 -5.81
N ASN A 261 11.89 18.62 -4.87
CA ASN A 261 11.08 17.42 -5.05
C ASN A 261 9.74 17.47 -4.28
N ALA A 262 9.37 18.61 -3.68
CA ALA A 262 8.09 18.75 -2.98
C ALA A 262 6.88 18.46 -3.90
N GLU A 263 6.97 18.87 -5.17
CA GLU A 263 5.93 18.66 -6.19
C GLU A 263 6.13 17.38 -7.03
N LEU A 264 7.08 16.51 -6.66
CA LEU A 264 7.43 15.33 -7.47
C LEU A 264 6.23 14.40 -7.69
N ALA A 265 5.36 14.25 -6.69
CA ALA A 265 4.14 13.47 -6.83
C ALA A 265 3.22 14.03 -7.93
N HIS A 266 2.97 15.34 -7.91
CA HIS A 266 2.13 16.02 -8.90
C HIS A 266 2.71 15.87 -10.32
N ASP A 267 4.01 16.09 -10.48
CA ASP A 267 4.70 15.95 -11.77
C ASP A 267 4.63 14.53 -12.32
N LYS A 268 4.73 13.52 -11.45
CA LYS A 268 4.68 12.10 -11.82
C LYS A 268 3.25 11.59 -12.07
N GLN A 269 2.26 12.23 -11.44
CA GLN A 269 0.85 11.96 -11.69
C GLN A 269 0.33 12.55 -13.00
N ALA A 270 0.85 13.70 -13.43
CA ALA A 270 0.32 14.44 -14.57
C ALA A 270 0.25 13.64 -15.89
N PRO A 271 1.29 12.89 -16.32
CA PRO A 271 1.22 12.07 -17.54
C PRO A 271 0.10 11.02 -17.46
N TRP A 272 -0.03 10.35 -16.32
CA TRP A 272 -1.07 9.34 -16.13
C TRP A 272 -2.45 9.99 -16.15
N LYS A 273 -2.65 11.08 -15.40
CA LYS A 273 -3.91 11.84 -15.35
C LYS A 273 -4.41 12.20 -16.75
N ASN A 274 -3.52 12.71 -17.60
CA ASN A 274 -3.85 13.03 -18.99
C ASN A 274 -4.34 11.82 -19.79
N ILE A 275 -3.84 10.61 -19.51
CA ILE A 275 -4.23 9.39 -20.23
C ILE A 275 -5.59 8.87 -19.75
N TRP A 276 -5.77 8.69 -18.44
CA TRP A 276 -6.93 7.99 -17.91
C TRP A 276 -8.14 8.92 -17.67
N ALA A 277 -7.91 10.18 -17.32
CA ALA A 277 -8.98 11.11 -16.97
C ALA A 277 -9.55 11.86 -18.19
N THR A 278 -8.80 12.04 -19.28
CA THR A 278 -9.28 12.77 -20.48
C THR A 278 -10.57 12.16 -21.07
N PRO A 279 -10.67 10.84 -21.32
CA PRO A 279 -11.91 10.25 -21.84
C PRO A 279 -13.10 10.37 -20.87
N ILE A 280 -12.82 10.48 -19.57
CA ILE A 280 -13.83 10.67 -18.53
C ILE A 280 -14.30 12.12 -18.55
N MET A 281 -13.38 13.08 -18.55
CA MET A 281 -13.66 14.52 -18.64
C MET A 281 -14.52 14.85 -19.86
N GLU A 282 -14.16 14.34 -21.03
CA GLU A 282 -14.95 14.50 -22.26
C GLU A 282 -16.36 13.94 -22.10
N ARG A 283 -16.51 12.75 -21.51
CA ARG A 283 -17.82 12.15 -21.24
C ARG A 283 -18.63 12.97 -20.24
N LEU A 284 -18.01 13.43 -19.15
CA LEU A 284 -18.67 14.24 -18.13
C LEU A 284 -19.20 15.54 -18.74
N ASN A 285 -18.39 16.26 -19.53
CA ASN A 285 -18.82 17.47 -20.23
C ASN A 285 -19.90 17.20 -21.29
N ALA A 286 -19.89 16.05 -21.96
CA ALA A 286 -20.96 15.66 -22.89
C ALA A 286 -22.27 15.33 -22.16
N LYS A 287 -22.20 14.80 -20.93
CA LYS A 287 -23.36 14.48 -20.09
C LYS A 287 -23.87 15.67 -19.27
N LEU A 288 -23.04 16.69 -19.09
CA LEU A 288 -23.32 17.88 -18.31
C LEU A 288 -22.95 19.13 -19.13
N PRO A 289 -23.65 19.40 -20.25
CA PRO A 289 -23.37 20.55 -21.09
C PRO A 289 -23.43 21.85 -20.28
N GLY A 290 -22.36 22.65 -20.38
CA GLY A 290 -22.16 23.87 -19.60
C GLY A 290 -21.31 23.70 -18.35
N ALA A 291 -21.08 22.46 -17.88
CA ALA A 291 -20.31 22.19 -16.67
C ALA A 291 -18.82 22.54 -16.77
N GLN A 292 -18.22 22.59 -17.96
CA GLN A 292 -16.81 22.96 -18.17
C GLN A 292 -15.86 22.28 -17.16
N ILE A 293 -16.01 20.96 -17.00
CA ILE A 293 -15.21 20.14 -16.07
C ILE A 293 -13.80 20.02 -16.62
N THR A 294 -12.81 20.37 -15.81
CA THR A 294 -11.38 20.21 -16.11
C THR A 294 -10.87 18.80 -15.79
N LEU A 295 -9.62 18.49 -16.17
CA LEU A 295 -8.98 17.21 -15.78
C LEU A 295 -8.82 17.08 -14.27
N GLU A 296 -8.48 18.16 -13.57
CA GLU A 296 -8.39 18.15 -12.11
C GLU A 296 -9.77 17.94 -11.48
N GLU A 297 -10.78 18.64 -11.96
CA GLU A 297 -12.15 18.47 -11.47
C GLU A 297 -12.74 17.10 -11.82
N THR A 298 -12.21 16.41 -12.84
CA THR A 298 -12.57 15.01 -13.12
C THR A 298 -12.13 14.10 -11.96
N VAL A 299 -10.95 14.34 -11.38
CA VAL A 299 -10.50 13.65 -10.17
C VAL A 299 -11.41 14.01 -9.00
N TYR A 300 -11.73 15.30 -8.80
CA TYR A 300 -12.63 15.74 -7.72
C TYR A 300 -14.02 15.12 -7.83
N PHE A 301 -14.52 14.99 -9.06
CA PHE A 301 -15.81 14.36 -9.33
C PHE A 301 -15.79 12.87 -8.99
N MET A 302 -14.64 12.20 -9.15
CA MET A 302 -14.44 10.84 -8.68
C MET A 302 -14.28 10.76 -7.16
N ASP A 303 -13.57 11.69 -6.52
CA ASP A 303 -13.40 11.77 -5.05
C ASP A 303 -14.75 11.83 -4.30
N LEU A 304 -15.77 12.45 -4.91
CA LEU A 304 -17.13 12.50 -4.34
C LEU A 304 -17.73 11.11 -4.11
N CYS A 305 -17.31 10.06 -4.83
CA CYS A 305 -17.76 8.69 -4.58
C CYS A 305 -17.28 8.13 -3.24
N PRO A 306 -15.96 8.00 -2.95
CA PRO A 306 -15.49 7.48 -1.67
C PRO A 306 -16.01 8.32 -0.50
N PHE A 307 -15.90 9.66 -0.56
CA PHE A 307 -16.27 10.51 0.57
C PHE A 307 -17.77 10.46 0.91
N ASN A 308 -18.67 10.53 -0.07
CA ASN A 308 -20.10 10.34 0.20
C ASN A 308 -20.41 8.93 0.70
N THR A 309 -19.69 7.91 0.22
CA THR A 309 -19.93 6.54 0.68
C THR A 309 -19.57 6.38 2.14
N VAL A 310 -18.39 6.84 2.56
CA VAL A 310 -17.91 6.67 3.95
C VAL A 310 -18.60 7.59 4.94
N ALA A 311 -19.05 8.78 4.51
CA ALA A 311 -19.80 9.71 5.35
C ALA A 311 -21.28 9.32 5.51
N SER A 312 -21.82 8.44 4.67
CA SER A 312 -23.21 8.00 4.80
C SER A 312 -23.43 7.13 6.03
N GLU A 313 -24.54 7.33 6.75
CA GLU A 313 -24.87 6.61 7.99
C GLU A 313 -24.83 5.08 7.86
N LYS A 314 -25.24 4.56 6.69
CA LYS A 314 -25.32 3.12 6.39
C LYS A 314 -24.17 2.63 5.50
N SER A 315 -23.16 3.46 5.23
CA SER A 315 -22.09 3.17 4.26
C SER A 315 -22.63 2.76 2.88
N THR A 316 -23.76 3.37 2.50
CA THR A 316 -24.41 3.20 1.20
C THR A 316 -23.49 3.73 0.11
N VAL A 317 -23.31 2.98 -0.97
CA VAL A 317 -22.48 3.41 -2.10
C VAL A 317 -23.09 4.67 -2.70
N SER A 318 -22.27 5.71 -2.84
CA SER A 318 -22.64 6.97 -3.46
C SER A 318 -23.08 6.82 -4.91
N ASP A 319 -24.08 7.59 -5.34
CA ASP A 319 -24.51 7.67 -6.75
C ASP A 319 -23.39 8.16 -7.70
N PHE A 320 -22.39 8.87 -7.18
CA PHE A 320 -21.21 9.23 -7.96
C PHE A 320 -20.44 7.98 -8.44
N CYS A 321 -20.43 6.90 -7.65
CA CYS A 321 -19.64 5.71 -7.94
C CYS A 321 -20.07 4.99 -9.23
N ARG A 322 -21.39 4.95 -9.49
CA ARG A 322 -21.97 4.26 -10.66
C ARG A 322 -21.74 4.97 -12.00
N LEU A 323 -21.18 6.18 -11.98
CA LEU A 323 -20.86 6.97 -13.17
C LEU A 323 -19.56 6.52 -13.86
N PHE A 324 -18.78 5.66 -13.20
CA PHE A 324 -17.47 5.24 -13.67
C PHE A 324 -17.36 3.72 -13.77
N SER A 325 -16.66 3.26 -14.79
CA SER A 325 -16.40 1.84 -15.04
C SER A 325 -15.28 1.30 -14.14
N LYS A 326 -15.14 -0.02 -14.14
CA LYS A 326 -14.08 -0.71 -13.39
C LYS A 326 -12.69 -0.34 -13.87
N GLU A 327 -12.53 -0.14 -15.17
CA GLU A 327 -11.24 0.26 -15.73
C GLU A 327 -10.89 1.72 -15.40
N GLU A 328 -11.89 2.59 -15.27
CA GLU A 328 -11.70 3.98 -14.85
C GLU A 328 -11.31 4.05 -13.38
N TRP A 329 -11.97 3.27 -12.51
CA TRP A 329 -11.56 3.14 -11.11
C TRP A 329 -10.16 2.53 -10.95
N ARG A 330 -9.75 1.60 -11.82
CA ARG A 330 -8.37 1.12 -11.85
C ARG A 330 -7.38 2.18 -12.32
N GLY A 331 -7.83 3.11 -13.17
CA GLY A 331 -7.05 4.29 -13.56
C GLY A 331 -6.84 5.24 -12.38
N TYR A 332 -7.91 5.52 -11.65
CA TYR A 332 -7.91 6.30 -10.41
C TYR A 332 -7.03 5.65 -9.32
N GLU A 333 -7.18 4.36 -9.02
CA GLU A 333 -6.32 3.65 -8.06
C GLU A 333 -4.83 3.79 -8.37
N TYR A 334 -4.47 3.72 -9.65
CA TYR A 334 -3.09 3.86 -10.07
C TYR A 334 -2.61 5.32 -9.95
N TYR A 335 -3.47 6.29 -10.24
CA TYR A 335 -3.20 7.70 -10.03
C TYR A 335 -2.91 8.01 -8.55
N GLU A 336 -3.75 7.52 -7.64
CA GLU A 336 -3.51 7.65 -6.19
C GLU A 336 -2.25 6.89 -5.74
N SER A 337 -1.97 5.73 -6.34
CA SER A 337 -0.75 4.98 -6.07
C SER A 337 0.52 5.75 -6.46
N LEU A 338 0.49 6.51 -7.56
CA LEU A 338 1.60 7.36 -8.00
C LEU A 338 1.88 8.49 -7.01
N GLU A 339 0.84 9.13 -6.45
CA GLU A 339 1.02 10.19 -5.45
C GLU A 339 1.77 9.66 -4.23
N LYS A 340 1.29 8.56 -3.64
CA LYS A 340 1.92 7.98 -2.46
C LYS A 340 3.32 7.46 -2.75
N TRP A 341 3.55 6.92 -3.95
CA TRP A 341 4.84 6.33 -4.35
C TRP A 341 5.94 7.37 -4.53
N TYR A 342 5.63 8.46 -5.25
CA TYR A 342 6.57 9.52 -5.62
C TYR A 342 6.57 10.70 -4.64
N GLY A 343 5.54 10.85 -3.81
CA GLY A 343 5.49 11.86 -2.74
C GLY A 343 6.19 11.37 -1.48
N TYR A 344 5.79 10.21 -0.96
CA TYR A 344 6.16 9.76 0.39
C TYR A 344 6.88 8.41 0.41
N GLY A 345 6.80 7.68 -0.70
CA GLY A 345 7.34 6.34 -0.84
C GLY A 345 8.81 6.30 -1.32
N PRO A 346 9.28 5.10 -1.72
CA PRO A 346 10.67 4.87 -2.09
C PRO A 346 11.19 5.63 -3.30
N ALA A 347 10.32 6.21 -4.14
CA ALA A 347 10.74 6.97 -5.31
C ALA A 347 10.89 8.47 -5.06
N ASN A 348 10.48 8.97 -3.88
CA ASN A 348 10.90 10.30 -3.45
C ASN A 348 12.32 10.20 -2.84
N PRO A 349 13.29 11.01 -3.28
CA PRO A 349 14.66 10.96 -2.76
C PRO A 349 14.77 11.12 -1.23
N LEU A 350 13.87 11.90 -0.61
CA LEU A 350 13.83 12.13 0.84
C LEU A 350 12.62 11.48 1.51
N GLY A 351 11.77 10.75 0.77
CA GLY A 351 10.62 10.02 1.32
C GLY A 351 11.03 9.02 2.41
N PRO A 352 11.94 8.05 2.13
CA PRO A 352 12.43 7.13 3.16
C PRO A 352 13.06 7.82 4.36
N THR A 353 13.74 8.95 4.15
CA THR A 353 14.39 9.73 5.22
C THR A 353 13.39 10.21 6.27
N GLN A 354 12.16 10.56 5.88
CA GLN A 354 11.15 11.02 6.84
C GLN A 354 10.68 9.91 7.81
N GLY A 355 10.87 8.63 7.45
CA GLY A 355 10.50 7.50 8.29
C GLY A 355 11.58 7.07 9.29
N VAL A 356 12.78 7.66 9.23
CA VAL A 356 13.95 7.20 9.98
C VAL A 356 13.76 7.26 11.49
N GLY A 357 13.25 8.38 12.03
CA GLY A 357 13.03 8.53 13.46
C GLY A 357 12.13 7.44 14.04
N TYR A 358 11.00 7.14 13.39
CA TYR A 358 10.11 6.03 13.80
C TYR A 358 10.81 4.67 13.74
N VAL A 359 11.65 4.43 12.72
CA VAL A 359 12.41 3.17 12.63
C VAL A 359 13.44 3.06 13.74
N ASN A 360 14.09 4.15 14.14
CA ASN A 360 15.03 4.16 15.26
C ASN A 360 14.32 3.97 16.62
N GLU A 361 13.11 4.50 16.79
CA GLU A 361 12.24 4.16 17.93
C GLU A 361 11.84 2.67 17.93
N LEU A 362 11.51 2.10 16.78
CA LEU A 362 11.20 0.67 16.65
C LEU A 362 12.42 -0.20 17.00
N ILE A 363 13.62 0.19 16.56
CA ILE A 363 14.88 -0.46 16.92
C ILE A 363 15.04 -0.47 18.44
N ALA A 364 14.87 0.68 19.09
CA ALA A 364 14.96 0.83 20.54
C ALA A 364 13.99 -0.11 21.29
N ARG A 365 12.73 -0.18 20.84
CA ARG A 365 11.72 -1.08 21.40
C ARG A 365 12.05 -2.57 21.21
N LEU A 366 12.58 -2.96 20.05
CA LEU A 366 12.93 -4.35 19.75
C LEU A 366 14.18 -4.82 20.50
N SER A 367 15.16 -3.93 20.70
CA SER A 367 16.44 -4.21 21.36
C SER A 367 16.46 -3.86 22.85
N HIS A 368 15.39 -3.27 23.38
CA HIS A 368 15.30 -2.74 24.74
C HIS A 368 16.47 -1.79 25.06
N SER A 369 16.84 -0.93 24.12
CA SER A 369 17.94 0.03 24.25
C SER A 369 17.43 1.47 24.06
N PRO A 370 18.10 2.49 24.59
CA PRO A 370 17.73 3.89 24.34
C PRO A 370 17.67 4.21 22.84
N VAL A 371 16.77 5.14 22.46
CA VAL A 371 16.68 5.65 21.09
C VAL A 371 18.01 6.32 20.72
N GLN A 372 18.52 6.00 19.53
CA GLN A 372 19.68 6.63 18.93
C GLN A 372 19.24 7.21 17.59
N ASP A 373 18.93 8.49 17.58
CA ASP A 373 18.42 9.21 16.43
C ASP A 373 18.78 10.70 16.53
N HIS A 374 18.88 11.37 15.39
CA HIS A 374 19.10 12.81 15.27
C HIS A 374 18.27 13.41 14.14
N THR A 375 17.10 12.79 13.87
CA THR A 375 16.20 13.11 12.77
C THR A 375 14.90 13.73 13.29
N SER A 376 13.79 12.99 13.26
CA SER A 376 12.45 13.44 13.67
C SER A 376 12.07 13.05 15.10
N THR A 377 12.93 12.35 15.85
CA THR A 377 12.66 12.03 17.26
C THR A 377 12.70 13.25 18.16
N ASN A 378 11.93 13.22 19.24
CA ASN A 378 12.00 14.20 20.31
C ASN A 378 12.77 13.60 21.49
N GLU A 379 14.02 14.04 21.70
CA GLU A 379 14.90 13.50 22.75
C GLU A 379 14.28 13.61 24.16
N THR A 380 13.47 14.64 24.44
CA THR A 380 12.81 14.81 25.74
C THR A 380 11.75 13.74 25.97
N LEU A 381 10.97 13.39 24.93
CA LEU A 381 9.97 12.33 25.01
C LEU A 381 10.63 10.95 25.06
N ASP A 382 11.65 10.73 24.23
CA ASP A 382 12.23 9.40 24.04
C ASP A 382 13.20 8.97 25.13
N SER A 383 13.78 9.92 25.87
CA SER A 383 14.65 9.64 27.04
C SER A 383 13.88 9.38 28.34
N ASN A 384 12.58 9.65 28.37
CA ASN A 384 11.75 9.52 29.57
C ASN A 384 10.90 8.24 29.53
N PRO A 385 11.08 7.28 30.46
CA PRO A 385 10.33 6.02 30.48
C PRO A 385 8.79 6.16 30.59
N SER A 386 8.28 7.32 31.01
CA SER A 386 6.83 7.58 31.05
C SER A 386 6.25 7.89 29.67
N THR A 387 7.05 8.46 28.77
CA THR A 387 6.66 8.87 27.41
C THR A 387 7.27 7.98 26.32
N PHE A 388 8.29 7.18 26.66
CA PHE A 388 8.84 6.14 25.79
C PHE A 388 9.33 4.94 26.60
N PRO A 389 8.42 4.09 27.13
CA PRO A 389 8.81 2.90 27.87
C PRO A 389 9.42 1.85 26.92
N LEU A 390 10.54 1.24 27.32
CA LEU A 390 11.20 0.17 26.54
C LEU A 390 10.78 -1.25 26.96
N ASN A 391 10.03 -1.39 28.05
CA ASN A 391 9.70 -2.68 28.67
C ASN A 391 8.24 -3.11 28.46
N ARG A 392 7.50 -2.48 27.54
CA ARG A 392 6.15 -2.92 27.17
C ARG A 392 6.23 -4.05 26.15
N LEU A 393 5.25 -4.95 26.19
CA LEU A 393 5.09 -6.01 25.20
C LEU A 393 4.22 -5.57 24.02
N LEU A 394 3.37 -4.56 24.24
CA LEU A 394 2.41 -4.04 23.27
C LEU A 394 2.61 -2.53 23.09
N TYR A 395 2.67 -2.08 21.84
CA TYR A 395 2.73 -0.66 21.46
C TYR A 395 1.69 -0.38 20.38
N ALA A 396 1.11 0.81 20.41
CA ALA A 396 0.20 1.28 19.37
C ALA A 396 0.45 2.75 19.05
N ASP A 397 0.87 3.04 17.82
CA ASP A 397 1.11 4.39 17.33
C ASP A 397 0.08 4.73 16.23
N PHE A 398 -0.50 5.93 16.31
CA PHE A 398 -1.50 6.42 15.35
C PHE A 398 -0.95 7.62 14.56
N SER A 399 -1.08 7.55 13.23
CA SER A 399 -0.40 8.42 12.26
C SER A 399 -1.28 8.68 11.02
N HIS A 400 -0.68 9.24 9.97
CA HIS A 400 -1.28 9.52 8.67
C HIS A 400 -0.73 8.58 7.59
N ASP A 401 -1.40 8.51 6.44
CA ASP A 401 -0.98 7.73 5.28
C ASP A 401 0.39 8.12 4.75
N ASN A 402 0.67 9.42 4.68
CA ASN A 402 1.94 9.95 4.19
C ASN A 402 3.11 9.39 5.00
N THR A 403 3.08 9.59 6.32
CA THR A 403 4.13 9.13 7.23
C THR A 403 4.22 7.60 7.29
N MET A 404 3.11 6.88 7.17
CA MET A 404 3.18 5.42 7.05
C MET A 404 3.95 4.98 5.81
N MET A 405 3.80 5.67 4.68
CA MET A 405 4.58 5.38 3.46
C MET A 405 6.07 5.65 3.64
N THR A 406 6.45 6.71 4.35
CA THR A 406 7.86 7.04 4.63
C THR A 406 8.48 5.98 5.55
N VAL A 407 7.76 5.53 6.58
CA VAL A 407 8.16 4.43 7.47
C VAL A 407 8.32 3.12 6.70
N TYR A 408 7.39 2.80 5.79
CA TYR A 408 7.50 1.60 4.94
C TYR A 408 8.77 1.66 4.11
N ALA A 409 9.06 2.80 3.49
CA ALA A 409 10.24 2.99 2.67
C ALA A 409 11.53 2.88 3.51
N ALA A 410 11.57 3.48 4.71
CA ALA A 410 12.70 3.39 5.65
C ALA A 410 12.97 1.95 6.12
N LEU A 411 11.92 1.14 6.30
CA LEU A 411 12.01 -0.29 6.62
C LEU A 411 12.39 -1.17 5.41
N GLY A 412 12.55 -0.59 4.22
CA GLY A 412 12.83 -1.34 2.99
C GLY A 412 11.61 -2.09 2.43
N ILE A 413 10.39 -1.72 2.83
CA ILE A 413 9.14 -2.29 2.32
C ILE A 413 8.84 -1.65 0.95
N TYR A 414 8.38 -2.48 0.00
CA TYR A 414 8.08 -2.13 -1.40
C TYR A 414 9.27 -1.75 -2.29
N THR A 415 10.50 -1.76 -1.80
CA THR A 415 11.68 -1.28 -2.55
C THR A 415 12.13 -2.13 -3.76
N ASN A 416 11.47 -3.24 -4.12
CA ASN A 416 11.90 -4.06 -5.28
C ASN A 416 11.51 -3.42 -6.63
N ALA A 417 10.45 -2.61 -6.62
CA ALA A 417 10.09 -1.79 -7.76
C ALA A 417 10.55 -0.38 -7.44
N THR A 418 11.77 0.01 -7.78
CA THR A 418 12.27 1.36 -7.45
C THR A 418 11.55 2.46 -8.23
N GLU A 419 10.94 2.12 -9.37
CA GLU A 419 10.12 3.04 -10.16
C GLU A 419 8.89 2.32 -10.75
N ILE A 420 7.70 2.88 -10.55
CA ILE A 420 6.47 2.44 -11.22
C ILE A 420 6.18 3.41 -12.38
N PRO A 421 5.84 2.93 -13.58
CA PRO A 421 5.74 3.80 -14.76
C PRO A 421 4.61 4.84 -14.62
N THR A 422 4.85 6.06 -15.11
CA THR A 422 3.90 7.19 -15.02
C THR A 422 2.97 7.29 -16.24
N ASP A 423 3.17 6.48 -17.26
CA ASP A 423 2.42 6.53 -18.54
C ASP A 423 1.52 5.30 -18.76
N ARG A 424 1.61 4.29 -17.88
CA ARG A 424 0.82 3.05 -17.97
C ARG A 424 0.65 2.41 -16.61
N ARG A 425 -0.44 1.67 -16.43
CA ARG A 425 -0.65 0.86 -15.23
C ARG A 425 0.24 -0.37 -15.22
N VAL A 426 0.77 -0.69 -14.04
CA VAL A 426 1.30 -2.01 -13.71
C VAL A 426 0.45 -2.67 -12.63
N SER A 427 0.47 -4.00 -12.59
CA SER A 427 -0.23 -4.72 -11.53
C SER A 427 0.49 -4.53 -10.18
N PRO A 428 -0.22 -4.62 -9.03
CA PRO A 428 0.44 -4.62 -7.73
C PRO A 428 1.55 -5.67 -7.64
N LYS A 429 1.37 -6.85 -8.23
CA LYS A 429 2.40 -7.89 -8.29
C LYS A 429 3.72 -7.41 -8.91
N THR A 430 3.63 -6.58 -9.95
CA THR A 430 4.81 -5.97 -10.61
C THR A 430 5.42 -4.88 -9.74
N ALA A 431 4.59 -4.17 -8.96
CA ALA A 431 5.01 -3.14 -8.01
C ALA A 431 5.32 -3.71 -6.60
N ASP A 432 5.93 -4.89 -6.47
CA ASP A 432 6.27 -5.50 -5.15
C ASP A 432 5.06 -5.74 -4.20
N GLY A 433 3.87 -5.86 -4.79
CA GLY A 433 2.57 -5.93 -4.11
C GLY A 433 2.06 -4.59 -3.59
N TYR A 434 2.58 -3.47 -4.08
CA TYR A 434 2.15 -2.12 -3.75
C TYR A 434 0.93 -1.67 -4.57
N SER A 435 0.00 -1.03 -3.89
CA SER A 435 -0.91 -0.01 -4.41
C SER A 435 -1.37 0.84 -3.21
N ALA A 436 -1.81 2.08 -3.41
CA ALA A 436 -2.21 2.95 -2.29
C ALA A 436 -3.31 2.30 -1.44
N SER A 437 -4.32 1.66 -2.05
CA SER A 437 -5.39 0.97 -1.33
C SER A 437 -4.93 -0.27 -0.54
N GLN A 438 -3.80 -0.87 -0.90
CA GLN A 438 -3.22 -2.01 -0.19
C GLN A 438 -2.19 -1.61 0.86
N ALA A 439 -1.55 -0.45 0.71
CA ALA A 439 -0.54 0.04 1.63
C ALA A 439 -1.16 0.92 2.73
N VAL A 440 -1.91 1.95 2.34
CA VAL A 440 -2.39 3.00 3.26
C VAL A 440 -3.88 3.38 3.05
N PRO A 441 -4.81 2.40 2.99
CA PRO A 441 -6.26 2.71 3.04
C PRO A 441 -6.62 3.43 4.35
N PHE A 442 -7.85 3.92 4.48
CA PHE A 442 -8.36 4.31 5.80
C PHE A 442 -8.28 3.14 6.78
N GLY A 443 -7.91 3.41 8.04
CA GLY A 443 -7.72 2.36 9.06
C GLY A 443 -6.61 1.35 8.71
N ALA A 444 -5.67 1.72 7.84
CA ALA A 444 -4.48 0.94 7.54
C ALA A 444 -3.69 0.60 8.81
N ARG A 445 -3.01 -0.54 8.80
CA ARG A 445 -2.12 -0.93 9.89
C ARG A 445 -0.95 -1.76 9.44
N MET A 446 0.19 -1.47 10.06
CA MET A 446 1.37 -2.31 10.06
C MET A 446 1.52 -2.97 11.42
N TYR A 447 1.73 -4.30 11.44
CA TYR A 447 2.14 -5.02 12.64
C TYR A 447 3.62 -5.38 12.55
N VAL A 448 4.36 -5.13 13.63
CA VAL A 448 5.71 -5.65 13.84
C VAL A 448 5.65 -6.64 15.00
N GLU A 449 6.01 -7.89 14.73
CA GLU A 449 5.93 -8.99 15.69
C GLU A 449 7.34 -9.48 16.01
N LYS A 450 7.66 -9.64 17.28
CA LYS A 450 8.79 -10.49 17.73
C LYS A 450 8.22 -11.79 18.27
N MET A 451 8.81 -12.91 17.91
CA MET A 451 8.35 -14.23 18.31
C MET A 451 9.51 -15.17 18.57
N HIS A 452 9.34 -16.01 19.58
CA HIS A 452 10.20 -17.15 19.85
C HIS A 452 9.61 -18.39 19.16
N CYS A 453 10.44 -19.25 18.55
CA CYS A 453 9.98 -20.39 17.75
C CYS A 453 10.83 -21.63 17.97
N GLY A 454 10.20 -22.76 18.34
CA GLY A 454 10.91 -24.03 18.55
C GLY A 454 11.58 -24.13 19.92
N GLY A 455 12.58 -25.02 20.05
CA GLY A 455 13.38 -25.22 21.26
C GLY A 455 14.76 -24.55 21.24
N ASP A 456 15.04 -23.75 20.21
CA ASP A 456 16.26 -22.96 20.10
C ASP A 456 15.98 -21.51 20.54
N ASP A 457 16.95 -20.86 21.19
CA ASP A 457 16.83 -19.51 21.81
C ASP A 457 16.73 -18.33 20.81
N TYR A 458 16.37 -18.56 19.54
CA TYR A 458 16.35 -17.49 18.53
C TYR A 458 15.02 -16.72 18.54
N GLU A 459 15.09 -15.39 18.70
CA GLU A 459 13.96 -14.49 18.46
C GLU A 459 13.89 -14.08 16.99
N MET A 460 12.69 -14.19 16.41
CA MET A 460 12.40 -13.84 15.03
C MET A 460 11.50 -12.61 14.98
N VAL A 461 11.71 -11.74 14.00
CA VAL A 461 10.86 -10.59 13.73
C VAL A 461 10.11 -10.77 12.40
N ARG A 462 8.85 -10.33 12.36
CA ARG A 462 7.98 -10.36 11.17
C ARG A 462 7.21 -9.05 11.05
N VAL A 463 7.04 -8.57 9.82
CA VAL A 463 6.20 -7.40 9.53
C VAL A 463 5.00 -7.81 8.68
N LEU A 464 3.82 -7.28 9.03
CA LEU A 464 2.60 -7.41 8.24
C LEU A 464 2.07 -6.03 7.91
N VAL A 465 1.72 -5.77 6.64
CA VAL A 465 1.02 -4.57 6.21
C VAL A 465 -0.38 -4.96 5.76
N ASN A 466 -1.40 -4.48 6.46
CA ASN A 466 -2.81 -4.80 6.21
C ASN A 466 -3.08 -6.31 6.09
N ASP A 467 -2.49 -7.09 7.01
CA ASP A 467 -2.49 -8.56 7.08
C ASP A 467 -1.67 -9.29 6.01
N ARG A 468 -1.02 -8.60 5.08
CA ARG A 468 -0.07 -9.22 4.17
C ARG A 468 1.29 -9.31 4.86
N VAL A 469 1.85 -10.51 4.97
CA VAL A 469 3.24 -10.68 5.43
C VAL A 469 4.18 -10.04 4.42
N MET A 470 5.04 -9.14 4.89
CA MET A 470 6.06 -8.47 4.10
C MET A 470 7.40 -9.19 4.33
N PRO A 471 7.94 -9.91 3.32
CA PRO A 471 9.27 -10.49 3.44
C PRO A 471 10.29 -9.39 3.71
N LEU A 472 10.97 -9.48 4.86
CA LEU A 472 11.92 -8.49 5.30
C LEU A 472 13.15 -8.46 4.39
N LYS A 473 13.73 -7.27 4.23
CA LYS A 473 14.95 -7.04 3.45
C LYS A 473 16.06 -6.55 4.38
N GLY A 474 17.31 -6.63 3.90
CA GLY A 474 18.48 -6.29 4.71
C GLY A 474 18.88 -7.37 5.72
N CYS A 475 18.19 -8.51 5.74
CA CYS A 475 18.45 -9.66 6.60
C CYS A 475 18.12 -10.97 5.86
N LYS A 476 18.53 -12.12 6.43
CA LYS A 476 18.27 -13.46 5.89
C LYS A 476 16.84 -13.91 6.20
N ALA A 477 15.88 -13.39 5.44
CA ALA A 477 14.49 -13.76 5.61
C ALA A 477 14.23 -15.24 5.30
N ASP A 478 13.52 -15.92 6.20
CA ASP A 478 13.10 -17.31 6.02
C ASP A 478 11.87 -17.43 5.09
N LYS A 479 11.42 -18.67 4.85
CA LYS A 479 10.26 -18.96 3.99
C LYS A 479 8.93 -18.40 4.52
N LEU A 480 8.89 -17.96 5.78
CA LEU A 480 7.74 -17.33 6.43
C LEU A 480 7.90 -15.81 6.53
N GLY A 481 8.91 -15.23 5.86
CA GLY A 481 9.14 -13.80 5.78
C GLY A 481 9.72 -13.20 7.06
N ARG A 482 10.34 -14.02 7.91
CA ARG A 482 10.87 -13.61 9.21
C ARG A 482 12.39 -13.53 9.17
N CYS A 483 12.99 -12.67 9.97
CA CYS A 483 14.43 -12.62 10.20
C CYS A 483 14.75 -12.81 11.68
N GLU A 484 15.92 -13.36 12.00
CA GLU A 484 16.45 -13.25 13.36
C GLU A 484 16.55 -11.78 13.75
N VAL A 485 16.15 -11.44 14.99
CA VAL A 485 16.10 -10.04 15.46
C VAL A 485 17.45 -9.36 15.29
N GLY A 486 18.55 -10.02 15.66
CA GLY A 486 19.90 -9.46 15.52
C GLY A 486 20.29 -9.15 14.06
N ASP A 487 19.86 -9.98 13.10
CA ASP A 487 20.14 -9.75 11.68
C ASP A 487 19.25 -8.65 11.09
N PHE A 488 17.97 -8.61 11.48
CA PHE A 488 17.07 -7.52 11.13
C PHE A 488 17.58 -6.16 11.62
N LEU A 489 17.96 -6.06 12.89
CA LEU A 489 18.50 -4.83 13.46
C LEU A 489 19.81 -4.40 12.80
N LYS A 490 20.66 -5.36 12.38
CA LYS A 490 21.86 -5.06 11.58
C LYS A 490 21.50 -4.47 10.21
N GLY A 491 20.49 -5.02 9.55
CA GLY A 491 20.00 -4.61 8.23
C GLY A 491 19.40 -3.20 8.13
N LEU A 492 18.96 -2.60 9.25
CA LEU A 492 18.40 -1.25 9.30
C LEU A 492 19.47 -0.13 9.29
N ASP A 493 20.55 -0.32 8.52
CA ASP A 493 21.70 0.58 8.49
C ASP A 493 21.36 1.99 7.97
N PHE A 494 20.45 2.10 7.00
CA PHE A 494 19.96 3.38 6.49
C PHE A 494 19.37 4.24 7.61
N ALA A 495 18.46 3.69 8.43
CA ALA A 495 17.85 4.41 9.53
C ALA A 495 18.86 4.74 10.65
N LYS A 496 19.71 3.78 11.04
CA LYS A 496 20.72 4.00 12.09
C LYS A 496 21.74 5.08 11.73
N LYS A 497 21.95 5.35 10.45
CA LYS A 497 22.84 6.42 9.95
C LYS A 497 22.14 7.77 9.79
N GLY A 498 20.86 7.89 10.13
CA GLY A 498 20.08 9.11 9.94
C GLY A 498 19.51 9.27 8.52
N GLY A 499 19.53 8.22 7.69
CA GLY A 499 19.10 8.30 6.30
C GLY A 499 19.87 9.36 5.50
N LEU A 500 19.13 10.26 4.87
CA LEU A 500 19.66 11.46 4.19
C LEU A 500 19.20 12.75 4.91
N TRP A 501 19.05 12.70 6.24
CA TRP A 501 18.53 13.82 7.02
C TRP A 501 19.43 15.06 7.01
N ASP A 502 20.72 14.88 6.68
CA ASP A 502 21.67 15.97 6.43
C ASP A 502 21.28 16.88 5.25
N GLN A 503 20.32 16.45 4.41
CA GLN A 503 19.83 17.22 3.26
C GLN A 503 18.58 18.07 3.56
N CYS A 504 18.06 18.08 4.79
CA CYS A 504 16.73 18.64 5.16
C CYS A 504 16.64 20.17 5.36
#